data_AF-C4JZ24-F1
#
_entry.id   AF-C4JZ24-F1
#
_cell.length_a   1.000
_cell.length_b   1.000
_cell.length_c   1.000
_cell.angle_alpha   90.00
_cell.angle_beta   90.00
_cell.angle_gamma   90.00
#
_symmetry.space_group_name_H-M   'P 1'
#
loop_
_entity.id
_entity.type
_entity.pdbx_description
1 polymer ?
#
loop_
_entity_poly.entity_id
_entity_poly.type
_entity_poly.pdbx_seq_one_letter_code
_entity_poly.pdbx_strand_id
1 'polypeptide(L)'
;MAPGQSDPGGFQSQLTPDERVLAALAASDPRDELSLRERELEILELYDRAYEQQLEEALLLQDPVDVSSDDANAELDKAERELLEARATYSIRRKAIESVLMAEPSIQSIYSTHPSPTERALLPLIHRRDILSLAYENLASINSSCSERLSNAEVDNIQTATENRDLVQSLLELTRGKDEKLQIEDPDLRSELETLERKTKKAKADYVTMKRIISASIVASGIDWASDETLLKLVVDDESDEI
;
A
#
# COMPACT_ATOMS: atom_id res chain seq x y z
N MET A 1 33.16 23.68 -6.20
CA MET A 1 33.45 22.75 -5.08
C MET A 1 32.21 22.67 -4.20
N ALA A 2 31.40 21.63 -4.40
CA ALA A 2 30.69 20.98 -3.29
C ALA A 2 31.70 19.98 -2.65
N PRO A 3 31.50 19.40 -1.45
CA PRO A 3 30.26 18.79 -0.92
C PRO A 3 29.84 19.42 0.43
N GLY A 4 28.62 19.32 0.94
CA GLY A 4 27.74 18.16 0.99
C GLY A 4 27.72 17.65 2.45
N GLN A 5 26.88 18.26 3.28
CA GLN A 5 26.37 17.67 4.51
C GLN A 5 24.84 17.76 4.48
N SER A 6 24.26 16.89 3.66
CA SER A 6 22.92 16.38 3.87
C SER A 6 23.01 15.45 5.09
N ASP A 7 22.50 15.89 6.23
CA ASP A 7 22.24 15.00 7.36
C ASP A 7 21.30 13.87 6.89
N PRO A 8 21.73 12.59 6.91
CA PRO A 8 20.85 11.47 6.64
C PRO A 8 20.20 11.09 7.98
N GLY A 9 19.23 11.90 8.42
CA GLY A 9 18.51 11.67 9.68
C GLY A 9 17.03 12.00 9.62
N GLY A 10 16.51 12.38 8.46
CA GLY A 10 15.14 12.80 8.24
C GLY A 10 14.12 11.66 8.18
N PHE A 11 14.17 10.74 9.13
CA PHE A 11 13.07 9.82 9.45
C PHE A 11 13.01 9.55 10.96
N GLN A 12 13.33 10.56 11.79
CA GLN A 12 12.95 10.52 13.20
C GLN A 12 11.42 10.65 13.29
N SER A 13 10.77 9.50 13.18
CA SER A 13 9.44 9.14 13.68
C SER A 13 8.68 10.29 14.33
N GLN A 14 7.69 10.82 13.60
CA GLN A 14 6.63 11.64 14.18
C GLN A 14 5.66 10.77 15.01
N LEU A 15 6.20 9.94 15.91
CA LEU A 15 5.38 9.23 16.87
C LEU A 15 4.82 10.28 17.83
N THR A 16 3.50 10.28 18.00
CA THR A 16 2.80 11.10 19.01
C THR A 16 3.38 10.77 20.40
N PRO A 17 3.31 11.69 21.39
CA PRO A 17 3.85 11.42 22.72
C PRO A 17 3.28 10.11 23.33
N ASP A 18 2.03 9.79 23.03
CA ASP A 18 1.36 8.56 23.48
C ASP A 18 1.93 7.31 22.79
N GLU A 19 2.20 7.39 21.48
CA GLU A 19 2.85 6.31 20.74
C GLU A 19 4.29 6.04 21.21
N ARG A 20 5.01 7.08 21.66
CA ARG A 20 6.35 6.90 22.26
C ARG A 20 6.30 6.22 23.61
N VAL A 21 5.27 6.48 24.41
CA VAL A 21 5.05 5.80 25.69
C VAL A 21 4.71 4.33 25.46
N LEU A 22 3.86 4.03 24.47
CA LEU A 22 3.58 2.65 24.05
C LEU A 22 4.82 1.95 23.50
N ALA A 23 5.62 2.64 22.68
CA ALA A 23 6.88 2.09 22.16
C ALA A 23 7.93 1.85 23.26
N ALA A 24 8.00 2.72 24.27
CA ALA A 24 8.87 2.55 25.42
C ALA A 24 8.43 1.39 26.32
N LEU A 25 7.11 1.19 26.50
CA LEU A 25 6.57 0.02 27.19
C LEU A 25 6.74 -1.28 26.38
N ALA A 26 6.77 -1.16 25.06
CA ALA A 26 6.99 -2.23 24.10
C ALA A 26 8.47 -2.57 23.90
N ALA A 27 9.42 -1.78 24.44
CA ALA A 27 10.86 -2.04 24.31
C ALA A 27 11.30 -3.17 25.26
N SER A 28 12.17 -4.07 24.80
CA SER A 28 12.68 -5.20 25.60
C SER A 28 13.43 -4.70 26.84
N ASP A 29 12.86 -4.92 28.03
CA ASP A 29 13.61 -4.78 29.28
C ASP A 29 14.41 -6.09 29.44
N PRO A 30 15.73 -6.06 29.65
CA PRO A 30 16.53 -7.27 29.91
C PRO A 30 16.04 -8.10 31.12
N ARG A 31 15.13 -7.56 31.93
CA ARG A 31 14.45 -8.27 33.03
C ARG A 31 13.32 -9.20 32.57
N ASP A 32 12.87 -9.08 31.32
CA ASP A 32 11.84 -9.91 30.69
C ASP A 32 12.41 -11.20 30.06
N GLU A 33 13.74 -11.35 30.01
CA GLU A 33 14.38 -12.58 29.52
C GLU A 33 14.30 -13.69 30.58
N LEU A 34 13.30 -14.57 30.44
CA LEU A 34 13.29 -15.84 31.14
C LEU A 34 14.50 -16.65 30.68
N SER A 35 15.58 -16.59 31.47
CA SER A 35 16.75 -17.44 31.27
C SER A 35 16.37 -18.89 31.61
N LEU A 36 15.90 -19.61 30.60
CA LEU A 36 15.58 -21.03 30.69
C LEU A 36 16.85 -21.80 31.07
N ARG A 37 16.70 -22.77 31.96
CA ARG A 37 17.80 -23.68 32.29
C ARG A 37 18.08 -24.58 31.09
N GLU A 38 19.32 -25.06 30.97
CA GLU A 38 19.72 -25.98 29.90
C GLU A 38 18.81 -27.22 29.79
N ARG A 39 18.35 -27.75 30.91
CA ARG A 39 17.37 -28.85 30.94
C ARG A 39 16.00 -28.47 30.41
N GLU A 40 15.56 -27.23 30.63
CA GLU A 40 14.26 -26.74 30.14
C GLU A 40 14.32 -26.55 28.62
N LEU A 41 15.46 -26.08 28.10
CA LEU A 41 15.73 -26.03 26.66
C LEU A 41 15.74 -27.43 26.04
N GLU A 42 16.43 -28.40 26.67
CA GLU A 42 16.45 -29.79 26.21
C GLU A 42 15.04 -30.40 26.20
N ILE A 43 14.20 -30.11 27.20
CA ILE A 43 12.80 -30.57 27.22
C ILE A 43 12.00 -29.97 26.06
N LEU A 44 12.20 -28.69 25.73
CA LEU A 44 11.53 -28.05 24.60
C LEU A 44 12.00 -28.64 23.26
N GLU A 45 13.30 -28.87 23.10
CA GLU A 45 13.84 -29.54 21.91
C GLU A 45 13.28 -30.97 21.75
N LEU A 46 13.18 -31.72 22.85
CA LEU A 46 12.57 -33.05 22.84
C LEU A 46 11.07 -33.01 22.54
N TYR A 47 10.36 -31.98 23.03
CA TYR A 47 8.96 -31.75 22.68
C TYR A 47 8.84 -31.53 21.17
N ASP A 48 9.56 -30.56 20.60
CA ASP A 48 9.50 -30.26 19.16
C ASP A 48 9.83 -31.49 18.32
N ARG A 49 10.89 -32.23 18.68
CA ARG A 49 11.27 -33.48 18.02
C ARG A 49 10.21 -34.57 18.11
N ALA A 50 9.57 -34.74 19.27
CA ALA A 50 8.50 -35.72 19.42
C ALA A 50 7.28 -35.36 18.55
N TYR A 51 6.99 -34.07 18.37
CA TYR A 51 5.95 -33.61 17.46
C TYR A 51 6.30 -33.84 16.00
N GLU A 52 7.54 -33.59 15.59
CA GLU A 52 8.01 -33.91 14.24
C GLU A 52 7.88 -35.42 13.95
N GLN A 53 8.29 -36.27 14.89
CA GLN A 53 8.16 -37.72 14.75
C GLN A 53 6.70 -38.18 14.64
N GLN A 54 5.78 -37.57 15.40
CA GLN A 54 4.34 -37.86 15.26
C GLN A 54 3.80 -37.46 13.89
N LEU A 55 4.31 -36.36 13.30
CA LEU A 55 3.95 -35.96 11.95
C LEU A 55 4.50 -36.93 10.91
N GLU A 56 5.76 -37.37 11.06
CA GLU A 56 6.37 -38.38 10.20
C GLU A 56 5.60 -39.70 10.26
N GLU A 57 5.22 -40.16 11.45
CA GLU A 57 4.40 -41.36 11.63
C GLU A 57 3.03 -41.20 10.96
N ALA A 58 2.37 -40.05 11.14
CA ALA A 58 1.09 -39.77 10.49
C ALA A 58 1.20 -39.77 8.95
N LEU A 59 2.30 -39.27 8.39
CA LEU A 59 2.56 -39.28 6.95
C LEU A 59 2.87 -40.69 6.44
N LEU A 60 3.61 -41.50 7.21
CA LEU A 60 3.93 -42.89 6.84
C LEU A 60 2.72 -43.83 6.93
N LEU A 61 1.78 -43.56 7.83
CA LEU A 61 0.52 -44.29 7.97
C LEU A 61 -0.51 -43.93 6.89
N GLN A 62 -0.27 -42.89 6.10
CA GLN A 62 -1.15 -42.53 4.99
C GLN A 62 -0.92 -43.50 3.83
N ASP A 63 -1.94 -44.29 3.49
CA ASP A 63 -1.88 -45.23 2.37
C ASP A 63 -1.64 -44.49 1.05
N PRO A 64 -0.78 -45.01 0.15
CA PRO A 64 -0.61 -44.44 -1.18
C PRO A 64 -1.93 -44.56 -1.95
N VAL A 65 -2.47 -43.42 -2.40
CA VAL A 65 -3.66 -43.38 -3.26
C VAL A 65 -3.30 -44.00 -4.61
N ASP A 66 -3.91 -45.14 -4.93
CA ASP A 66 -3.72 -45.84 -6.19
C ASP A 66 -4.57 -45.12 -7.26
N VAL A 67 -3.97 -44.11 -7.90
CA VAL A 67 -4.70 -43.21 -8.83
C VAL A 67 -5.03 -43.97 -10.12
N SER A 68 -6.27 -44.44 -10.23
CA SER A 68 -6.82 -44.94 -11.49
C SER A 68 -7.12 -43.75 -12.42
N SER A 69 -6.60 -43.79 -13.65
CA SER A 69 -6.60 -42.67 -14.61
C SER A 69 -7.98 -42.12 -14.99
N ASP A 70 -9.07 -42.85 -14.73
CA ASP A 70 -10.41 -42.49 -15.22
C ASP A 70 -11.21 -41.60 -14.25
N ASP A 71 -10.83 -41.51 -12.96
CA ASP A 71 -11.51 -40.66 -11.96
C ASP A 71 -10.57 -39.77 -11.13
N ALA A 72 -9.34 -39.58 -11.64
CA ALA A 72 -8.26 -38.87 -10.94
C ALA A 72 -8.66 -37.46 -10.48
N ASN A 73 -9.52 -36.75 -11.21
CA ASN A 73 -9.96 -35.40 -10.83
C ASN A 73 -10.96 -35.43 -9.65
N ALA A 74 -11.91 -36.37 -9.61
CA ALA A 74 -12.85 -36.46 -8.49
C ALA A 74 -12.18 -37.02 -7.22
N GLU A 75 -11.23 -37.94 -7.40
CA GLU A 75 -10.37 -38.43 -6.32
C GLU A 75 -9.47 -37.31 -5.77
N LEU A 76 -8.93 -36.44 -6.63
CA LEU A 76 -8.14 -35.27 -6.23
C LEU A 76 -8.98 -34.24 -5.47
N ASP A 77 -10.18 -33.92 -5.95
CA ASP A 77 -11.12 -33.04 -5.24
C ASP A 77 -11.50 -33.59 -3.85
N LYS A 78 -11.64 -34.91 -3.74
CA LYS A 78 -11.92 -35.58 -2.47
C LYS A 78 -10.71 -35.52 -1.53
N ALA A 79 -9.52 -35.85 -2.05
CA ALA A 79 -8.28 -35.78 -1.30
C ALA A 79 -7.95 -34.35 -0.82
N GLU A 80 -8.25 -33.32 -1.64
CA GLU A 80 -8.08 -31.93 -1.25
C GLU A 80 -9.00 -31.55 -0.07
N ARG A 81 -10.28 -31.95 -0.14
CA ARG A 81 -11.21 -31.71 0.98
C ARG A 81 -10.78 -32.43 2.25
N GLU A 82 -10.37 -33.69 2.14
CA GLU A 82 -9.86 -34.48 3.27
C GLU A 82 -8.59 -33.87 3.86
N LEU A 83 -7.67 -33.38 3.03
CA LEU A 83 -6.48 -32.66 3.47
C LEU A 83 -6.86 -31.36 4.20
N LEU A 84 -7.77 -30.57 3.64
CA LEU A 84 -8.23 -29.32 4.27
C LEU A 84 -8.91 -29.60 5.62
N GLU A 85 -9.72 -30.65 5.73
CA GLU A 85 -10.33 -31.08 6.99
C GLU A 85 -9.27 -31.55 8.00
N ALA A 86 -8.31 -32.37 7.58
CA ALA A 86 -7.20 -32.82 8.42
C ALA A 86 -6.34 -31.63 8.90
N ARG A 87 -6.06 -30.66 8.02
CA ARG A 87 -5.31 -29.44 8.37
C ARG A 87 -6.09 -28.56 9.34
N ALA A 88 -7.40 -28.41 9.13
CA ALA A 88 -8.26 -27.64 10.02
C ALA A 88 -8.33 -28.30 11.41
N THR A 89 -8.58 -29.61 11.48
CA THR A 89 -8.66 -30.36 12.74
C THR A 89 -7.33 -30.36 13.49
N TYR A 90 -6.20 -30.54 12.79
CA TYR A 90 -4.86 -30.42 13.38
C TYR A 90 -4.60 -29.02 13.94
N SER A 91 -4.90 -27.97 13.15
CA SER A 91 -4.74 -26.57 13.58
C SER A 91 -5.57 -26.26 14.82
N ILE A 92 -6.82 -26.72 14.86
CA ILE A 92 -7.70 -26.55 16.03
C ILE A 92 -7.14 -27.29 17.24
N ARG A 93 -6.72 -28.56 17.09
CA ARG A 93 -6.14 -29.35 18.18
C ARG A 93 -4.90 -28.68 18.75
N ARG A 94 -3.98 -28.22 17.88
CA ARG A 94 -2.77 -27.49 18.28
C ARG A 94 -3.12 -26.23 19.07
N LYS A 95 -4.02 -25.40 18.54
CA LYS A 95 -4.48 -24.18 19.23
C LYS A 95 -5.14 -24.48 20.57
N ALA A 96 -5.90 -25.57 20.67
CA ALA A 96 -6.52 -25.98 21.93
C ALA A 96 -5.48 -26.40 22.98
N ILE A 97 -4.48 -27.19 22.59
CA ILE A 97 -3.39 -27.60 23.47
C ILE A 97 -2.58 -26.38 23.92
N GLU A 98 -2.21 -25.51 22.99
CA GLU A 98 -1.47 -24.27 23.28
C GLU A 98 -2.26 -23.35 24.22
N SER A 99 -3.56 -23.19 23.98
CA SER A 99 -4.45 -22.41 24.85
C SER A 99 -4.48 -22.96 26.28
N VAL A 100 -4.60 -24.28 26.44
CA VAL A 100 -4.58 -24.92 27.77
C VAL A 100 -3.22 -24.73 28.46
N LEU A 101 -2.11 -24.94 27.74
CA LEU A 101 -0.75 -24.78 28.26
C LEU A 101 -0.43 -23.34 28.66
N MET A 102 -1.00 -22.34 27.99
CA MET A 102 -0.78 -20.92 28.29
C MET A 102 -1.77 -20.37 29.32
N ALA A 103 -3.02 -20.83 29.32
CA ALA A 103 -4.08 -20.28 30.17
C ALA A 103 -3.86 -20.57 31.65
N GLU A 104 -3.45 -21.78 32.00
CA GLU A 104 -3.30 -22.14 33.41
C GLU A 104 -2.15 -21.40 34.11
N PRO A 105 -0.92 -21.36 33.56
CA PRO A 105 0.17 -20.57 34.14
C PRO A 105 -0.12 -19.06 34.18
N SER A 106 -0.87 -18.54 33.19
CA SER A 106 -1.23 -17.12 33.18
C SER A 106 -2.28 -16.78 34.24
N ILE A 107 -3.31 -17.60 34.43
CA ILE A 107 -4.28 -17.42 35.53
C ILE A 107 -3.56 -17.55 36.89
N GLN A 108 -2.71 -18.56 37.05
CA GLN A 108 -1.97 -18.76 38.31
C GLN A 108 -1.03 -17.60 38.61
N SER A 109 -0.35 -17.02 37.60
CA SER A 109 0.54 -15.87 37.79
C SER A 109 -0.17 -14.62 38.34
N ILE A 110 -1.45 -14.42 38.01
CA ILE A 110 -2.23 -13.24 38.40
C ILE A 110 -2.99 -13.48 39.71
N TYR A 111 -3.61 -14.64 39.85
CA TYR A 111 -4.61 -14.89 40.89
C TYR A 111 -4.14 -15.81 42.02
N SER A 112 -3.02 -16.52 41.88
CA SER A 112 -2.54 -17.42 42.93
C SER A 112 -2.04 -16.65 44.14
N THR A 113 -2.46 -17.05 45.35
CA THR A 113 -1.95 -16.51 46.62
C THR A 113 -0.48 -16.88 46.86
N HIS A 114 -0.02 -17.99 46.26
CA HIS A 114 1.34 -18.49 46.35
C HIS A 114 1.83 -18.94 44.96
N PRO A 115 2.13 -17.99 44.05
CA PRO A 115 2.58 -18.33 42.71
C PRO A 115 3.96 -18.98 42.77
N SER A 116 4.17 -19.99 41.92
CA SER A 116 5.49 -20.60 41.74
C SER A 116 6.50 -19.54 41.23
N PRO A 117 7.82 -19.72 41.44
CA PRO A 117 8.81 -18.75 40.98
C PRO A 117 8.74 -18.46 39.47
N THR A 118 8.38 -19.48 38.68
CA THR A 118 8.17 -19.38 37.24
C THR A 118 6.89 -18.60 36.91
N GLU A 119 5.77 -18.89 37.57
CA GLU A 119 4.53 -18.11 37.42
C GLU A 119 4.73 -16.63 37.78
N ARG A 120 5.48 -16.34 38.85
CA ARG A 120 5.77 -14.95 39.24
C ARG A 120 6.59 -14.20 38.19
N ALA A 121 7.48 -14.91 37.49
CA ALA A 121 8.27 -14.34 36.40
C ALA A 121 7.45 -14.10 35.12
N LEU A 122 6.29 -14.74 34.96
CA LEU A 122 5.38 -14.52 33.83
C LEU A 122 4.57 -13.22 33.95
N LEU A 123 4.35 -12.70 35.16
CA LEU A 123 3.49 -11.54 35.38
C LEU A 123 3.91 -10.28 34.59
N PRO A 124 5.20 -9.87 34.55
CA PRO A 124 5.64 -8.73 33.74
C PRO A 124 5.42 -8.96 32.24
N LEU A 125 5.67 -10.19 31.76
CA LEU A 125 5.47 -10.58 30.36
C LEU A 125 4.00 -10.53 29.95
N ILE A 126 3.10 -10.97 30.84
CA ILE A 126 1.65 -10.93 30.61
C ILE A 126 1.17 -9.48 30.55
N HIS A 127 1.59 -8.64 31.50
CA HIS A 127 1.22 -7.22 31.50
C HIS A 127 1.68 -6.53 30.21
N ARG A 128 2.91 -6.81 29.77
CA ARG A 128 3.45 -6.30 28.51
C ARG A 128 2.67 -6.80 27.30
N ARG A 129 2.38 -8.10 27.23
CA ARG A 129 1.53 -8.68 26.18
C ARG A 129 0.21 -7.94 26.11
N ASP A 130 -0.45 -7.70 27.25
CA ASP A 130 -1.75 -7.05 27.30
C ASP A 130 -1.68 -5.59 26.79
N ILE A 131 -0.62 -4.85 27.13
CA ILE A 131 -0.40 -3.50 26.59
C ILE A 131 -0.13 -3.52 25.09
N LEU A 132 0.68 -4.46 24.61
CA LEU A 132 0.92 -4.65 23.19
C LEU A 132 -0.36 -5.03 22.44
N SER A 133 -1.21 -5.87 23.03
CA SER A 133 -2.51 -6.23 22.47
C SER A 133 -3.43 -5.02 22.36
N LEU A 134 -3.47 -4.15 23.38
CA LEU A 134 -4.24 -2.88 23.32
C LEU A 134 -3.71 -1.94 22.25
N ALA A 135 -2.38 -1.79 22.15
CA ALA A 135 -1.76 -0.96 21.11
C ALA A 135 -2.04 -1.51 19.71
N TYR A 136 -1.96 -2.83 19.54
CA TYR A 136 -2.25 -3.52 18.30
C TYR A 136 -3.72 -3.36 17.90
N GLU A 137 -4.66 -3.50 18.82
CA GLU A 137 -6.09 -3.33 18.54
C GLU A 137 -6.41 -1.91 18.09
N ASN A 138 -5.80 -0.91 18.75
CA ASN A 138 -5.93 0.49 18.33
C ASN A 138 -5.38 0.70 16.91
N LEU A 139 -4.17 0.21 16.63
CA LEU A 139 -3.56 0.32 15.31
C LEU A 139 -4.37 -0.40 14.24
N ALA A 140 -4.89 -1.60 14.54
CA ALA A 140 -5.76 -2.36 13.65
C ALA A 140 -7.07 -1.61 13.35
N SER A 141 -7.67 -0.96 14.35
CA SER A 141 -8.86 -0.12 14.18
C SER A 141 -8.59 1.14 13.34
N ILE A 142 -7.45 1.80 13.57
CA ILE A 142 -7.01 2.92 12.73
C ILE A 142 -6.80 2.44 11.30
N ASN A 143 -6.13 1.32 11.10
CA ASN A 143 -5.88 0.76 9.78
C ASN A 143 -7.19 0.39 9.06
N SER A 144 -8.13 -0.27 9.74
CA SER A 144 -9.43 -0.61 9.16
C SER A 144 -10.22 0.64 8.77
N SER A 145 -10.24 1.67 9.63
CA SER A 145 -10.91 2.94 9.31
C SER A 145 -10.22 3.70 8.17
N CYS A 146 -8.89 3.66 8.08
CA CYS A 146 -8.14 4.24 6.98
C CYS A 146 -8.43 3.52 5.67
N SER A 147 -8.48 2.18 5.69
CA SER A 147 -8.84 1.37 4.53
C SER A 147 -10.26 1.64 4.05
N GLU A 148 -11.22 1.77 4.98
CA GLU A 148 -12.60 2.12 4.66
C GLU A 148 -12.68 3.53 4.04
N ARG A 149 -11.99 4.51 4.64
CA ARG A 149 -11.93 5.87 4.10
C ARG A 149 -11.31 5.93 2.71
N LEU A 150 -10.25 5.16 2.47
CA LEU A 150 -9.62 5.05 1.15
C LEU A 150 -10.59 4.44 0.14
N SER A 151 -11.24 3.32 0.49
CA SER A 151 -12.23 2.68 -0.37
C SER A 151 -13.40 3.61 -0.70
N ASN A 152 -13.91 4.37 0.28
CA ASN A 152 -14.99 5.33 0.04
C ASN A 152 -14.51 6.48 -0.86
N ALA A 153 -13.31 7.00 -0.65
CA ALA A 153 -12.74 8.04 -1.50
C ALA A 153 -12.49 7.56 -2.94
N GLU A 154 -12.11 6.29 -3.13
CA GLU A 154 -11.99 5.69 -4.46
C GLU A 154 -13.34 5.60 -5.17
N VAL A 155 -14.39 5.18 -4.46
CA VAL A 155 -15.76 5.13 -5.00
C VAL A 155 -16.25 6.54 -5.37
N ASP A 156 -16.07 7.52 -4.48
CA ASP A 156 -16.44 8.91 -4.75
C ASP A 156 -15.68 9.49 -5.96
N ASN A 157 -14.40 9.15 -6.11
CA ASN A 157 -13.60 9.55 -7.27
C ASN A 157 -14.13 8.93 -8.57
N ILE A 158 -14.47 7.64 -8.56
CA ILE A 158 -15.08 6.99 -9.72
C ILE A 158 -16.41 7.67 -10.07
N GLN A 159 -17.26 7.96 -9.08
CA GLN A 159 -18.53 8.63 -9.32
C GLN A 159 -18.34 10.03 -9.90
N THR A 160 -17.50 10.87 -9.29
CA THR A 160 -17.22 12.21 -9.78
C THR A 160 -16.55 12.20 -11.17
N ALA A 161 -15.71 11.21 -11.46
CA ALA A 161 -15.14 11.03 -12.80
C ALA A 161 -16.22 10.69 -13.84
N THR A 162 -17.22 9.87 -13.48
CA THR A 162 -18.36 9.61 -14.37
C THR A 162 -19.22 10.84 -14.59
N GLU A 163 -19.54 11.60 -13.53
CA GLU A 163 -20.31 12.85 -13.63
C GLU A 163 -19.57 13.89 -14.49
N ASN A 164 -18.26 14.04 -14.29
CA ASN A 164 -17.43 14.93 -15.10
C ASN A 164 -17.42 14.51 -16.58
N ARG A 165 -17.35 13.20 -16.85
CA ARG A 165 -17.42 12.67 -18.21
C ARG A 165 -18.77 13.00 -18.87
N ASP A 166 -19.87 12.81 -18.15
CA ASP A 166 -21.22 13.09 -18.65
C ASP A 166 -21.43 14.59 -18.90
N LEU A 167 -20.93 15.44 -17.99
CA LEU A 167 -20.94 16.90 -18.16
C LEU A 167 -20.12 17.33 -19.37
N VAL A 168 -18.91 16.78 -19.55
CA VAL A 168 -18.07 17.07 -20.73
C VAL A 168 -18.76 16.60 -22.01
N GLN A 169 -19.41 15.44 -22.00
CA GLN A 169 -20.19 14.98 -23.15
C GLN A 169 -21.36 15.94 -23.45
N SER A 170 -22.10 16.38 -22.43
CA SER A 170 -23.19 17.34 -22.61
C SER A 170 -22.70 18.70 -23.12
N LEU A 171 -21.52 19.16 -22.66
CA LEU A 171 -20.88 20.37 -23.17
C LEU A 171 -20.48 20.21 -24.63
N LEU A 172 -19.87 19.08 -25.01
CA LEU A 172 -19.52 18.78 -26.39
C LEU A 172 -20.75 18.73 -27.29
N GLU A 173 -21.88 18.18 -26.82
CA GLU A 173 -23.14 18.19 -27.56
C GLU A 173 -23.69 19.62 -27.73
N LEU A 174 -23.64 20.44 -26.66
CA LEU A 174 -24.06 21.85 -26.68
C LEU A 174 -23.14 22.73 -27.55
N THR A 175 -21.83 22.49 -27.56
CA THR A 175 -20.88 23.24 -28.39
C THR A 175 -20.87 22.75 -29.83
N ARG A 176 -21.15 21.47 -30.10
CA ARG A 176 -21.34 20.96 -31.46
C ARG A 176 -22.47 21.68 -32.20
N GLY A 177 -23.53 22.07 -31.48
CA GLY A 177 -24.59 22.93 -32.01
C GLY A 177 -24.20 24.40 -32.26
N LYS A 178 -23.02 24.84 -31.80
CA LYS A 178 -22.46 26.18 -32.03
C LYS A 178 -21.24 26.17 -32.99
N ASP A 179 -20.56 25.04 -33.11
CA ASP A 179 -19.44 24.78 -34.05
C ASP A 179 -19.89 24.39 -35.45
N GLU A 180 -21.18 24.09 -35.65
CA GLU A 180 -21.80 24.40 -36.93
C GLU A 180 -21.72 25.91 -37.09
N LYS A 181 -20.57 26.36 -37.61
CA LYS A 181 -20.25 27.69 -38.09
C LYS A 181 -21.55 28.45 -38.20
N LEU A 182 -21.80 29.37 -37.28
CA LEU A 182 -22.80 30.42 -37.41
C LEU A 182 -23.01 30.59 -38.91
N GLN A 183 -24.10 30.03 -39.44
CA GLN A 183 -24.34 30.06 -40.87
C GLN A 183 -24.71 31.50 -41.11
N ILE A 184 -23.70 32.37 -41.20
CA ILE A 184 -23.86 33.79 -41.40
C ILE A 184 -24.62 33.86 -42.72
N GLU A 185 -25.89 34.26 -42.66
CA GLU A 185 -26.78 34.28 -43.83
C GLU A 185 -26.24 35.26 -44.89
N ASP A 186 -25.47 36.27 -44.44
CA ASP A 186 -24.84 37.27 -45.29
C ASP A 186 -23.51 36.78 -45.94
N PRO A 187 -23.42 36.78 -47.27
CA PRO A 187 -22.23 36.32 -48.00
C PRO A 187 -21.01 37.25 -47.84
N ASP A 188 -21.25 38.55 -47.61
CA ASP A 188 -20.17 39.55 -47.48
C ASP A 188 -19.38 39.34 -46.19
N LEU A 189 -20.07 39.10 -45.08
CA LEU A 189 -19.46 38.82 -43.77
C LEU A 189 -18.66 37.51 -43.79
N ARG A 190 -19.08 36.50 -44.57
CA ARG A 190 -18.29 35.25 -44.76
C ARG A 190 -16.97 35.53 -45.48
N SER A 191 -17.01 36.34 -46.52
CA SER A 191 -15.80 36.69 -47.27
C SER A 191 -14.80 37.49 -46.41
N GLU A 192 -15.31 38.39 -45.57
CA GLU A 192 -14.48 39.16 -44.64
C GLU A 192 -13.85 38.26 -43.57
N LEU A 193 -14.64 37.36 -42.98
CA LEU A 193 -14.15 36.38 -41.99
C LEU A 193 -13.07 35.48 -42.58
N GLU A 194 -13.27 34.98 -43.80
CA GLU A 194 -12.27 34.15 -44.49
C GLU A 194 -10.99 34.93 -44.82
N THR A 195 -11.08 36.23 -45.11
CA THR A 195 -9.88 37.08 -45.29
C THR A 195 -9.18 37.35 -43.96
N LEU A 196 -9.92 37.52 -42.87
CA LEU A 196 -9.37 37.71 -41.52
C LEU A 196 -8.68 36.43 -41.03
N GLU A 197 -9.27 35.26 -41.22
CA GLU A 197 -8.64 33.97 -40.91
C GLU A 197 -7.35 33.76 -41.70
N ARG A 198 -7.35 34.12 -43.00
CA ARG A 198 -6.11 34.04 -43.79
C ARG A 198 -5.05 35.01 -43.27
N LYS A 199 -5.43 36.21 -42.81
CA LYS A 199 -4.50 37.18 -42.22
C LYS A 199 -3.97 36.70 -40.87
N THR A 200 -4.80 36.15 -40.00
CA THR A 200 -4.36 35.63 -38.69
C THR A 200 -3.48 34.39 -38.84
N LYS A 201 -3.79 33.48 -39.77
CA LYS A 201 -2.93 32.34 -40.09
C LYS A 201 -1.57 32.76 -40.62
N LYS A 202 -1.53 33.76 -41.52
CA LYS A 202 -0.27 34.36 -41.99
C LYS A 202 0.51 34.99 -40.83
N ALA A 203 -0.15 35.80 -39.99
CA ALA A 203 0.49 36.42 -38.84
C ALA A 203 1.01 35.40 -37.81
N LYS A 204 0.28 34.30 -37.56
CA LYS A 204 0.74 33.21 -36.70
C LYS A 204 1.96 32.50 -37.29
N ALA A 205 1.96 32.24 -38.60
CA ALA A 205 3.12 31.66 -39.29
C ALA A 205 4.34 32.59 -39.24
N ASP A 206 4.15 33.89 -39.44
CA ASP A 206 5.20 34.91 -39.33
C ASP A 206 5.74 35.01 -37.88
N TYR A 207 4.86 34.91 -36.88
CA TYR A 207 5.26 34.86 -35.47
C TYR A 207 6.08 33.62 -35.14
N VAL A 208 5.64 32.43 -35.57
CA VAL A 208 6.35 31.16 -35.32
C VAL A 208 7.72 31.16 -36.00
N THR A 209 7.80 31.65 -37.23
CA THR A 209 9.09 31.79 -37.93
C THR A 209 10.02 32.76 -37.21
N MET A 210 9.53 33.91 -36.76
CA MET A 210 10.32 34.87 -35.98
C MET A 210 10.77 34.28 -34.63
N LYS A 211 9.87 33.58 -33.90
CA LYS A 211 10.19 32.90 -32.63
C LYS A 211 11.30 31.88 -32.81
N ARG A 212 11.22 31.05 -33.86
CA ARG A 212 12.26 30.05 -34.21
C ARG A 212 13.60 30.68 -34.56
N ILE A 213 13.60 31.81 -35.28
CA ILE A 213 14.84 32.53 -35.62
C ILE A 213 15.49 33.09 -34.34
N ILE A 214 14.69 33.71 -33.47
CA ILE A 214 15.17 34.29 -32.21
C ILE A 214 15.68 33.20 -31.27
N SER A 215 14.96 32.10 -31.10
CA SER A 215 15.39 30.99 -30.26
C SER A 215 16.69 30.37 -30.77
N ALA A 216 16.81 30.13 -32.08
CA ALA A 216 18.05 29.65 -32.69
C ALA A 216 19.22 30.63 -32.51
N SER A 217 18.97 31.94 -32.62
CA SER A 217 19.99 32.97 -32.40
C SER A 217 20.47 33.02 -30.94
N ILE A 218 19.56 32.89 -29.98
CA ILE A 218 19.90 32.90 -28.54
C ILE A 218 20.72 31.65 -28.19
N VAL A 219 20.29 30.47 -28.63
CA VAL A 219 21.03 29.22 -28.43
C VAL A 219 22.42 29.28 -29.09
N ALA A 220 22.52 29.82 -30.32
CA ALA A 220 23.78 29.94 -31.03
C ALA A 220 24.73 31.00 -30.43
N SER A 221 24.22 31.97 -29.68
CA SER A 221 25.04 33.04 -29.06
C SER A 221 25.89 32.54 -27.89
N GLY A 222 25.60 31.35 -27.35
CA GLY A 222 26.32 30.78 -26.21
C GLY A 222 26.07 31.50 -24.87
N ILE A 223 25.06 32.38 -24.81
CA ILE A 223 24.56 32.99 -23.58
C ILE A 223 23.88 31.90 -22.74
N ASP A 224 24.06 31.92 -21.41
CA ASP A 224 23.41 30.99 -20.49
C ASP A 224 21.91 31.33 -20.32
N TRP A 225 21.12 30.94 -21.32
CA TRP A 225 19.68 31.19 -21.41
C TRP A 225 18.84 30.31 -20.47
N ALA A 226 19.41 29.26 -19.89
CA ALA A 226 18.71 28.35 -18.97
C ALA A 226 18.58 28.94 -17.55
N SER A 227 19.48 29.85 -17.18
CA SER A 227 19.48 30.51 -15.87
C SER A 227 18.61 31.78 -15.82
N ASP A 228 18.18 32.29 -16.96
CA ASP A 228 17.30 33.47 -17.08
C ASP A 228 15.90 33.04 -17.54
N GLU A 229 14.92 33.17 -16.65
CA GLU A 229 13.50 32.84 -16.88
C GLU A 229 12.93 33.51 -18.14
N THR A 230 13.41 34.72 -18.48
CA THR A 230 12.92 35.46 -19.65
C THR A 230 13.43 34.87 -20.96
N LEU A 231 14.66 34.36 -20.97
CA LEU A 231 15.27 33.70 -22.12
C LEU A 231 14.79 32.24 -22.24
N LEU A 232 14.62 31.56 -21.10
CA LEU A 232 14.03 30.22 -21.02
C LEU A 232 12.67 30.19 -21.73
N LYS A 233 11.77 31.11 -21.38
CA LYS A 233 10.43 31.20 -21.98
C LYS A 233 10.44 31.53 -23.47
N LEU A 234 11.47 32.23 -23.95
CA LEU A 234 11.59 32.61 -25.35
C LEU A 234 12.17 31.47 -26.22
N VAL A 235 12.96 30.59 -25.62
CA VAL A 235 13.63 29.46 -26.28
C VAL A 235 12.81 28.17 -26.19
N VAL A 236 12.16 27.92 -25.05
CA VAL A 236 11.30 26.74 -24.85
C VAL A 236 9.95 26.99 -25.50
N ASP A 237 9.61 26.16 -26.49
CA ASP A 237 8.27 26.12 -27.06
C ASP A 237 7.36 25.35 -26.10
N ASP A 238 6.41 26.04 -25.45
CA ASP A 238 5.33 25.37 -24.74
C ASP A 238 4.45 24.67 -25.81
N GLU A 239 4.26 23.35 -25.68
CA GLU A 239 3.45 22.51 -26.59
C GLU A 239 1.97 22.95 -26.71
N SER A 240 1.56 24.00 -26.01
CA SER A 240 0.23 24.62 -26.08
C SER A 240 -0.05 25.45 -27.34
N ASP A 241 0.94 25.70 -28.21
CA ASP A 241 0.75 26.53 -29.43
C ASP A 241 0.23 25.74 -30.66
N GLU A 242 0.08 24.41 -30.56
CA GLU A 242 -0.33 23.50 -31.66
C GLU A 242 -1.82 23.11 -31.70
N ILE A 243 -2.70 23.73 -30.90
CA ILE A 243 -4.16 23.57 -31.01
C ILE A 243 -4.81 24.81 -31.65
#